data_AF-A0A3C0S912-F1
#
_entry.id   AF-A0A3C0S912-F1
#
_cell.length_a   1.000
_cell.length_b   1.000
_cell.length_c   1.000
_cell.angle_alpha   90.00
_cell.angle_beta   90.00
_cell.angle_gamma   90.00
#
_symmetry.space_group_name_H-M   'P 1'
#
loop_
_entity.id
_entity.type
_entity.pdbx_description
1 polymer ?
#
loop_
_entity_poly.entity_id
_entity_poly.type
_entity_poly.pdbx_seq_one_letter_code
_entity_poly.pdbx_strand_id
1 'polypeptide(L)' 'MVMNDPLRREEKKEPAPDRRESGPSSPDVKRPGRDDILKRMKKVDPKQSEKYKQRTGQ' A
#
# COMPACT_ATOMS: atom_id res chain seq x y z
N MET A 1 44.38 -9.69 6.48
CA MET A 1 43.70 -10.56 5.51
C MET A 1 42.21 -10.59 5.81
N VAL A 2 41.34 -10.34 4.84
CA VAL A 2 39.88 -10.52 5.01
C VAL A 2 39.61 -12.02 4.89
N MET A 3 39.26 -12.67 6.00
CA MET A 3 38.89 -14.08 6.00
C MET A 3 37.54 -14.22 5.33
N ASN A 4 37.47 -14.98 4.23
CA ASN A 4 36.22 -15.32 3.58
C ASN A 4 35.66 -16.59 4.24
N ASP A 5 34.51 -16.48 4.91
CA ASP A 5 33.88 -17.58 5.64
C ASP A 5 33.31 -18.62 4.65
N PRO A 6 33.76 -19.89 4.69
CA PRO A 6 33.37 -20.91 3.73
C PRO A 6 31.89 -21.34 3.83
N LEU A 7 31.14 -20.89 4.85
CA LEU A 7 29.71 -21.17 5.00
C LEU A 7 28.82 -20.14 4.31
N ARG A 8 29.36 -19.04 3.78
CA ARG A 8 28.60 -18.05 3.02
C ARG A 8 28.26 -18.63 1.64
N ARG A 9 27.21 -19.46 1.58
CA ARG A 9 26.55 -19.82 0.32
C ARG A 9 26.03 -18.52 -0.28
N GLU A 10 26.63 -18.09 -1.39
CA GLU A 10 26.11 -16.96 -2.15
C GLU A 10 24.72 -17.34 -2.67
N GLU A 11 23.69 -16.86 -1.99
CA GLU A 11 22.33 -16.93 -2.51
C GLU A 11 22.31 -16.12 -3.81
N LYS A 12 22.21 -16.83 -4.93
CA LYS A 12 21.91 -16.22 -6.22
C LYS A 12 20.58 -15.49 -6.03
N LYS A 13 20.63 -14.17 -5.84
CA LYS A 13 19.45 -13.32 -5.95
C LYS A 13 18.98 -13.42 -7.39
N GLU A 14 17.98 -14.26 -7.64
CA GLU A 14 17.28 -14.25 -8.90
C GLU A 14 16.82 -12.81 -9.17
N PRO A 15 17.03 -12.26 -10.38
CA PRO A 15 16.54 -10.93 -10.69
C PRO A 15 15.02 -10.97 -10.53
N ALA A 16 14.48 -10.11 -9.65
CA ALA A 16 13.05 -9.94 -9.51
C ALA A 16 12.44 -9.73 -10.91
N PRO A 17 11.31 -10.39 -11.25
CA PRO A 17 10.74 -10.27 -12.58
C PRO A 17 10.51 -8.79 -12.89
N ASP A 18 11.03 -8.35 -14.05
CA ASP A 18 10.92 -6.98 -14.50
C ASP A 18 9.44 -6.68 -14.80
N ARG A 19 8.72 -6.25 -13.76
CA ARG A 19 7.28 -6.06 -13.77
C ARG A 19 6.90 -4.72 -14.41
N ARG A 20 7.70 -4.26 -15.37
CA ARG A 20 7.49 -3.04 -16.13
C ARG A 20 6.83 -3.45 -17.46
N GLU A 21 5.59 -2.98 -17.65
CA GLU A 21 4.90 -2.81 -18.95
C GLU A 21 4.03 -3.91 -19.57
N SER A 22 3.87 -5.12 -19.01
CA SER A 22 2.89 -6.09 -19.58
C SER A 22 1.55 -6.12 -18.85
N GLY A 23 0.93 -4.97 -18.67
CA GLY A 23 -0.39 -4.87 -18.06
C GLY A 23 -0.89 -3.44 -17.92
N PRO A 24 -2.23 -3.23 -17.77
CA PRO A 24 -2.78 -1.91 -17.57
C PRO A 24 -2.14 -1.25 -16.36
N SER A 25 -1.60 -0.04 -16.55
CA SER A 25 -1.07 0.75 -15.46
C SER A 25 -2.19 1.12 -14.50
N SER A 26 -1.90 1.12 -13.20
CA SER A 26 -2.83 1.63 -12.21
C SER A 26 -3.24 3.06 -12.58
N PRO A 27 -4.53 3.41 -12.51
CA PRO A 27 -4.98 4.74 -12.87
C PRO A 27 -4.31 5.80 -11.99
N ASP A 28 -3.99 6.95 -12.58
CA ASP A 28 -3.42 8.12 -11.87
C ASP A 28 -4.53 8.81 -11.05
N VAL A 29 -5.03 8.11 -10.03
CA VAL A 29 -6.09 8.63 -9.16
C VAL A 29 -5.43 9.25 -7.94
N LYS A 30 -5.59 10.57 -7.79
CA LYS A 30 -5.17 11.26 -6.58
C LYS A 30 -5.87 10.63 -5.38
N ARG A 31 -5.06 10.26 -4.37
CA ARG A 31 -5.58 9.68 -3.14
C ARG A 31 -6.60 10.66 -2.56
N PRO A 32 -7.84 10.22 -2.31
CA PRO A 32 -8.86 11.14 -1.90
C PRO A 32 -8.50 11.84 -0.59
N GLY A 33 -8.67 13.17 -0.58
CA GLY A 33 -8.37 14.01 0.58
C GLY A 33 -9.12 13.53 1.82
N ARG A 34 -8.47 13.70 2.98
CA ARG A 34 -9.01 13.29 4.29
C ARG A 34 -10.31 14.01 4.64
N ASP A 35 -10.52 15.20 4.08
CA ASP A 35 -11.64 16.10 4.40
C ASP A 35 -13.00 15.54 3.94
N ASP A 36 -13.01 14.65 2.95
CA ASP A 36 -14.23 14.07 2.37
C ASP A 36 -14.52 12.62 2.80
N ILE A 37 -13.76 12.08 3.76
CA ILE A 37 -13.90 10.68 4.18
C ILE A 37 -15.29 10.41 4.73
N LEU A 38 -15.79 11.26 5.64
CA LEU A 38 -17.11 11.11 6.26
C LEU A 38 -18.23 11.24 5.23
N LYS A 39 -18.11 12.17 4.29
CA LYS A 39 -19.10 12.40 3.23
C LYS A 39 -19.23 11.18 2.30
N ARG A 40 -18.12 10.48 2.04
CA ARG A 40 -18.12 9.24 1.25
C ARG A 40 -18.55 8.04 2.05
N MET A 41 -18.10 7.92 3.29
CA MET A 41 -18.57 6.88 4.20
C MET A 41 -20.08 6.98 4.34
N LYS A 42 -20.66 8.17 4.49
CA LYS A 42 -22.12 8.34 4.57
C LYS A 42 -22.86 7.88 3.31
N LYS A 43 -22.27 8.03 2.12
CA LYS A 43 -22.83 7.52 0.86
C LYS A 43 -22.77 6.00 0.76
N VAL A 44 -21.73 5.38 1.30
CA VAL A 44 -21.50 3.93 1.27
C VAL A 44 -22.28 3.23 2.39
N ASP A 45 -22.10 3.70 3.62
CA ASP A 45 -22.74 3.24 4.84
C ASP A 45 -22.83 4.39 5.89
N PRO A 46 -24.03 4.96 6.09
CA PRO A 46 -24.27 6.00 7.09
C PRO A 46 -23.94 5.58 8.53
N LYS A 47 -24.10 4.30 8.89
CA LYS A 47 -23.82 3.84 10.26
C LYS A 47 -22.32 3.79 10.51
N GLN A 48 -21.53 3.43 9.51
CA GLN A 48 -20.08 3.47 9.61
C GLN A 48 -19.52 4.89 9.67
N SER A 49 -20.10 5.85 8.95
CA SER A 49 -19.66 7.25 9.10
C SER A 49 -19.84 7.75 10.53
N GLU A 50 -20.97 7.43 11.18
CA GLU A 50 -21.22 7.82 12.56
C GLU A 50 -20.26 7.13 13.53
N LYS A 51 -20.04 5.82 13.41
CA LYS A 51 -19.06 5.09 14.24
C LYS A 51 -17.65 5.65 14.11
N TYR A 52 -17.24 5.95 12.88
CA TYR A 52 -15.91 6.52 12.62
C TYR A 52 -15.78 7.92 13.23
N LYS A 53 -16.82 8.75 13.09
CA LYS A 53 -16.90 10.08 13.72
C LYS A 53 -16.70 9.98 15.23
N GLN A 54 -17.46 9.11 15.90
CA GLN A 54 -17.37 8.88 17.34
C GLN A 54 -15.99 8.35 17.76
N ARG A 55 -15.41 7.44 16.97
CA ARG A 55 -14.12 6.81 17.29
C ARG A 55 -12.92 7.75 17.09
N THR A 56 -12.97 8.59 16.06
CA THR A 56 -11.85 9.44 15.65
C THR A 56 -11.93 10.86 16.18
N GLY A 57 -13.10 11.28 16.71
CA GLY A 57 -13.33 12.66 17.15
C GLY A 57 -13.38 13.66 15.99
N GLN A 58 -13.59 13.17 14.76
CA GLN A 58 -13.68 13.98 13.54
C GLN A 58 -15.03 14.69 13.40
#